data_AF-A0A7X5VKQ2-F1
#
_entry.id   AF-A0A7X5VKQ2-F1
#
_cell.length_a   1.000
_cell.length_b   1.000
_cell.length_c   1.000
_cell.angle_alpha   90.00
_cell.angle_beta   90.00
_cell.angle_gamma   90.00
#
_symmetry.space_group_name_H-M   'P 1'
#
loop_
_entity.id
_entity.type
_entity.pdbx_description
1 polymer ?
#
loop_
_entity_poly.entity_id
_entity_poly.type
_entity_poly.pdbx_seq_one_letter_code
_entity_poly.pdbx_strand_id
1 'polypeptide(L)'
;MRGSFVFDDLRRTRNMRLAFKSGFVSGGIKAWLMSLTGGRFPGGRIASGSDAEEPRRIEPPGEFKPDGKTTYSKQDAVFRSGNATRDDIPSHLIVGEDVPAELAEFYSHVCPAGVYENVDGALVVNAPNCVDCKATDVLGPRWTPREGGSGPKYQKL
;
A
#
# COMPACT_ATOMS: atom_id res chain seq x y z
N MET A 1 1.95 -22.21 -18.23
CA MET A 1 2.77 -21.46 -17.24
C MET A 1 3.82 -22.31 -16.53
N ARG A 2 3.54 -23.55 -16.07
CA ARG A 2 4.46 -24.34 -15.19
C ARG A 2 5.81 -24.81 -15.78
N GLY A 3 6.13 -24.46 -17.02
CA GLY A 3 7.42 -24.74 -17.66
C GLY A 3 8.07 -23.51 -18.29
N SER A 4 7.63 -22.30 -17.91
CA SER A 4 8.27 -21.07 -18.35
C SER A 4 9.31 -20.59 -17.34
N PHE A 5 10.29 -19.83 -17.84
CA PHE A 5 11.27 -19.13 -17.01
C PHE A 5 10.62 -18.35 -15.85
N VAL A 6 9.46 -17.72 -16.09
CA VAL A 6 8.71 -16.97 -15.07
C VAL A 6 8.32 -17.86 -13.89
N PHE A 7 7.87 -19.09 -14.15
CA PHE A 7 7.49 -20.00 -13.07
C PHE A 7 8.71 -20.44 -12.26
N ASP A 8 9.83 -20.70 -12.93
CA ASP A 8 11.07 -21.11 -12.28
C ASP A 8 11.66 -19.98 -11.43
N ASP A 9 11.63 -18.74 -11.92
CA ASP A 9 12.11 -17.58 -11.18
C ASP A 9 11.24 -17.28 -9.94
N LEU A 10 9.91 -17.31 -10.09
CA LEU A 10 8.99 -17.19 -8.96
C LEU A 10 9.17 -18.32 -7.95
N ARG A 11 9.42 -19.55 -8.41
CA ARG A 11 9.68 -20.70 -7.52
C ARG A 11 10.98 -20.53 -6.75
N ARG A 12 12.03 -20.01 -7.39
CA ARG A 12 13.34 -19.72 -6.79
C ARG A 12 13.25 -18.62 -5.73
N THR A 13 12.42 -17.61 -5.94
CA THR A 13 12.32 -16.42 -5.07
C THR A 13 11.13 -16.43 -4.10
N ARG A 14 10.29 -17.48 -4.13
CA ARG A 14 8.99 -17.59 -3.42
C ARG A 14 8.98 -17.23 -1.93
N ASN A 15 10.12 -17.35 -1.26
CA ASN A 15 10.27 -17.16 0.18
C ASN A 15 11.12 -15.94 0.56
N MET A 16 11.69 -15.21 -0.42
CA MET A 16 12.65 -14.13 -0.15
C MET A 16 12.07 -13.06 0.77
N ARG A 17 10.86 -12.57 0.47
CA ARG A 17 10.16 -11.60 1.33
C ARG A 17 9.71 -12.22 2.66
N LEU A 18 9.20 -13.46 2.62
CA LEU A 18 8.64 -14.13 3.79
C LEU A 18 9.70 -14.51 4.84
N ALA A 19 10.96 -14.68 4.42
CA ALA A 19 12.08 -14.91 5.32
C ALA A 19 12.23 -13.79 6.37
N PHE A 20 11.93 -12.54 5.99
CA PHE A 20 12.04 -11.38 6.88
C PHE A 20 10.95 -11.32 7.95
N LYS A 21 9.92 -12.18 7.90
CA LYS A 21 8.96 -12.33 9.00
C LYS A 21 9.62 -12.85 10.29
N SER A 22 10.79 -13.50 10.21
CA SER A 22 11.55 -13.88 11.41
C SER A 22 12.50 -12.79 11.93
N GLY A 23 12.45 -11.58 11.36
CA GLY A 23 13.31 -10.45 11.68
C GLY A 23 14.39 -10.19 10.62
N PHE A 24 15.00 -9.00 10.67
CA PHE A 24 15.91 -8.53 9.64
C PHE A 24 17.17 -9.41 9.48
N VAL A 25 17.86 -9.70 10.59
CA VAL A 25 19.11 -10.48 10.56
C VAL A 25 18.85 -11.94 10.17
N SER A 26 17.91 -12.60 10.85
CA SER A 26 17.58 -14.01 10.57
C SER A 26 16.98 -14.18 9.17
N GLY A 27 16.17 -13.22 8.72
CA GLY A 27 15.64 -13.14 7.37
C GLY A 27 16.73 -12.97 6.32
N GLY A 28 17.72 -12.11 6.59
CA GLY A 28 18.90 -11.94 5.74
C GLY A 28 19.71 -13.22 5.57
N ILE A 29 19.98 -13.94 6.66
CA ILE A 29 20.69 -15.24 6.61
C ILE A 29 19.88 -16.25 5.79
N LYS A 30 18.57 -16.35 6.03
CA LYS A 30 17.68 -17.24 5.26
C LYS A 30 17.66 -16.87 3.77
N ALA A 31 17.56 -15.60 3.44
CA ALA A 31 17.60 -15.10 2.07
C ALA A 31 18.94 -15.44 1.39
N TRP A 32 20.05 -15.26 2.08
CA TRP A 32 21.38 -15.63 1.59
C TRP A 32 21.49 -17.14 1.29
N LEU A 33 21.03 -18.00 2.20
CA LEU A 33 20.98 -19.45 1.97
C LEU A 33 20.07 -19.82 0.78
N MET A 34 18.96 -19.11 0.60
CA MET A 34 18.08 -19.32 -0.56
C MET A 34 18.75 -18.92 -1.86
N SER A 35 19.50 -17.82 -1.88
CA SER A 35 20.27 -17.40 -3.07
C SER A 35 21.32 -18.44 -3.45
N LEU A 36 22.04 -19.01 -2.47
CA LEU A 36 23.03 -20.06 -2.72
C LEU A 36 22.42 -21.38 -3.20
N THR A 37 21.27 -21.76 -2.66
CA THR A 37 20.63 -23.06 -2.97
C THR A 37 19.70 -23.00 -4.18
N GLY A 38 19.52 -21.83 -4.80
CA GLY A 38 18.56 -21.61 -5.88
C GLY A 38 17.11 -21.77 -5.40
N GLY A 39 16.79 -21.31 -4.19
CA GLY A 39 15.45 -21.38 -3.60
C GLY A 39 15.03 -22.77 -3.12
N ARG A 40 15.97 -23.73 -3.07
CA ARG A 40 15.70 -25.08 -2.56
C ARG A 40 15.61 -25.13 -1.05
N PHE A 41 16.35 -24.31 -0.33
CA PHE A 41 16.16 -24.11 1.12
C PHE A 41 14.95 -23.18 1.36
N PRO A 42 14.11 -23.37 2.40
CA PRO A 42 13.97 -24.50 3.33
C PRO A 42 13.08 -25.65 2.80
N GLY A 43 13.00 -25.88 1.49
CA GLY A 43 12.26 -27.00 0.87
C GLY A 43 10.79 -26.71 0.56
N GLY A 44 10.11 -25.94 1.42
CA GLY A 44 8.70 -25.57 1.29
C GLY A 44 8.43 -24.10 0.93
N ARG A 45 7.16 -23.72 0.83
CA ARG A 45 6.70 -22.33 0.82
C ARG A 45 6.42 -21.91 2.25
N ILE A 46 6.95 -20.77 2.69
CA ILE A 46 6.62 -20.18 3.99
C ILE A 46 5.16 -19.70 3.92
N ALA A 47 4.37 -19.95 4.98
CA ALA A 47 2.99 -19.50 5.02
C ALA A 47 2.91 -17.97 5.02
N SER A 48 1.94 -17.43 4.28
CA SER A 48 1.59 -16.01 4.30
C SER A 48 0.11 -15.91 4.59
N GLY A 49 -0.25 -15.27 5.71
CA GLY A 49 -1.64 -14.91 6.03
C GLY A 49 -2.10 -13.68 5.25
N SER A 50 -3.36 -13.29 5.46
CA SER A 50 -3.92 -12.06 4.91
C SER A 50 -3.30 -10.84 5.59
N ASP A 51 -2.98 -9.79 4.82
CA ASP A 51 -2.47 -8.55 5.40
C ASP A 51 -3.50 -7.91 6.35
N ALA A 52 -4.81 -8.13 6.13
CA ALA A 52 -5.88 -7.60 6.96
C ALA A 52 -5.98 -8.25 8.34
N GLU A 53 -5.47 -9.47 8.51
CA GLU A 53 -5.49 -10.21 9.78
C GLU A 53 -4.35 -9.80 10.72
N GLU A 54 -3.33 -9.13 10.18
CA GLU A 54 -2.15 -8.76 10.94
C GLU A 54 -2.44 -7.53 11.82
N PRO A 55 -2.18 -7.60 13.14
CA PRO A 55 -2.53 -6.53 14.06
C PRO A 55 -1.81 -5.23 13.73
N ARG A 56 -2.52 -4.11 13.77
CA ARG A 56 -1.97 -2.77 13.52
C ARG A 56 -1.69 -2.08 14.83
N ARG A 57 -0.54 -1.40 14.89
CA ARG A 57 -0.20 -0.50 15.99
C ARG A 57 -0.14 0.92 15.43
N ILE A 58 -0.90 1.80 16.04
CA ILE A 58 -0.84 3.23 15.74
C ILE A 58 0.08 3.81 16.80
N GLU A 59 1.28 4.21 16.37
CA GLU A 59 2.16 5.01 17.22
C GLU A 59 1.83 6.48 16.94
N PRO A 60 1.83 7.37 17.97
CA PRO A 60 1.61 8.78 17.75
C PRO A 60 2.60 9.29 16.71
N PRO A 61 2.14 9.90 15.61
CA PRO A 61 3.06 10.39 14.61
C PRO A 61 3.96 11.45 15.26
N GLY A 62 5.26 11.38 14.98
CA GLY A 62 6.13 12.50 15.26
C GLY A 62 5.69 13.73 14.46
N GLU A 63 5.98 14.92 14.98
CA GLU A 63 5.70 16.15 14.24
C GLU A 63 6.59 16.19 12.99
N PHE A 64 5.98 16.03 11.81
CA PHE A 64 6.67 16.08 10.53
C PHE A 64 6.04 17.15 9.64
N LYS A 65 6.84 18.17 9.33
CA LYS A 65 6.46 19.24 8.41
C LYS A 65 7.31 19.14 7.15
N PRO A 66 6.70 18.96 5.97
CA PRO A 66 7.46 18.91 4.71
C PRO A 66 8.14 20.26 4.42
N ASP A 67 9.36 20.20 3.90
CA ASP A 67 10.22 21.34 3.58
C ASP A 67 10.00 21.90 2.15
N GLY A 68 9.25 21.19 1.31
CA GLY A 68 8.99 21.54 -0.09
C GLY A 68 10.21 21.40 -1.01
N LYS A 69 11.33 20.85 -0.51
CA LYS A 69 12.60 20.70 -1.26
C LYS A 69 12.97 19.24 -1.43
N THR A 70 13.10 18.53 -0.31
CA THR A 70 13.42 17.10 -0.27
C THR A 70 12.22 16.27 0.17
N THR A 71 11.27 16.91 0.84
CA THR A 71 10.06 16.35 1.39
C THR A 71 8.87 17.18 0.95
N TYR A 72 7.75 16.53 0.67
CA TYR A 72 6.57 17.16 0.08
C TYR A 72 5.32 16.72 0.82
N SER A 73 4.29 17.55 0.77
CA SER A 73 2.98 17.15 1.27
C SER A 73 2.35 16.09 0.35
N LYS A 74 1.36 15.35 0.86
CA LYS A 74 0.58 14.41 0.03
C LYS A 74 -0.14 15.14 -1.12
N GLN A 75 -0.59 16.37 -0.88
CA GLN A 75 -1.25 17.21 -1.89
C GLN A 75 -0.28 17.60 -3.02
N ASP A 76 0.95 17.98 -2.68
CA ASP A 76 1.99 18.24 -3.69
C ASP A 76 2.31 16.99 -4.52
N ALA A 77 2.33 15.82 -3.88
CA ALA A 77 2.55 14.54 -4.57
C ALA A 77 1.40 14.20 -5.53
N VAL A 78 0.14 14.44 -5.11
CA VAL A 78 -1.04 14.29 -5.97
C VAL A 78 -0.96 15.22 -7.16
N PHE A 79 -0.63 16.49 -6.94
CA PHE A 79 -0.44 17.45 -8.03
C PHE A 79 0.63 16.99 -9.02
N ARG A 80 1.80 16.54 -8.53
CA ARG A 80 2.91 16.05 -9.36
C ARG A 80 2.59 14.76 -10.10
N SER A 81 1.64 13.95 -9.62
CA SER A 81 1.13 12.79 -10.36
C SER A 81 0.33 13.17 -11.62
N GLY A 82 0.03 14.46 -11.81
CA GLY A 82 -0.81 14.94 -12.90
C GLY A 82 -2.28 14.53 -12.74
N ASN A 83 -2.71 14.23 -11.51
CA ASN A 83 -4.06 13.79 -11.23
C ASN A 83 -5.07 14.82 -11.73
N ALA A 84 -5.98 14.36 -12.59
CA ALA A 84 -6.98 15.17 -13.24
C ALA A 84 -8.34 14.47 -13.09
N THR A 85 -8.86 14.50 -11.86
CA THR A 85 -10.18 13.97 -11.50
C THR A 85 -11.10 15.13 -11.22
N ARG A 86 -12.32 15.11 -11.78
CA ARG A 86 -13.34 16.11 -11.45
C ARG A 86 -13.97 15.79 -10.10
N ASP A 87 -14.41 16.82 -9.38
CA ASP A 87 -15.00 16.66 -8.05
C ASP A 87 -16.44 16.11 -8.07
N ASP A 88 -17.12 16.21 -9.20
CA ASP A 88 -18.52 15.83 -9.37
C ASP A 88 -18.70 14.40 -9.94
N ILE A 89 -17.62 13.64 -10.11
CA ILE A 89 -17.75 12.22 -10.46
C ILE A 89 -18.24 11.41 -9.26
N PRO A 90 -18.98 10.32 -9.48
CA PRO A 90 -19.34 9.40 -8.41
C PRO A 90 -18.08 8.89 -7.69
N SER A 91 -18.16 8.82 -6.35
CA SER A 91 -17.07 8.22 -5.56
C SER A 91 -16.89 6.76 -5.98
N HIS A 92 -15.64 6.41 -6.28
CA HIS A 92 -15.23 5.06 -6.62
C HIS A 92 -14.69 4.29 -5.40
N LEU A 93 -14.75 4.92 -4.23
CA LEU A 93 -14.31 4.38 -2.95
C LEU A 93 -15.53 4.11 -2.09
N ILE A 94 -15.69 2.86 -1.69
CA ILE A 94 -16.78 2.40 -0.84
C ILE A 94 -16.22 2.25 0.57
N VAL A 95 -16.59 3.17 1.44
CA VAL A 95 -16.19 3.19 2.85
C VAL A 95 -17.34 2.64 3.70
N GLY A 96 -17.02 1.95 4.79
CA GLY A 96 -18.03 1.47 5.74
C GLY A 96 -18.74 2.62 6.46
N GLU A 97 -19.94 2.35 6.96
CA GLU A 97 -20.63 3.23 7.90
C GLU A 97 -19.91 3.18 9.26
N ASP A 98 -19.89 4.30 9.99
CA ASP A 98 -19.34 4.41 11.35
C ASP A 98 -17.87 3.98 11.51
N VAL A 99 -16.97 4.60 10.75
CA VAL A 99 -15.52 4.39 10.89
C VAL A 99 -15.00 4.98 12.22
N PRO A 100 -14.43 4.17 13.13
CA PRO A 100 -13.85 4.66 14.39
C PRO A 100 -12.66 5.61 14.14
N ALA A 101 -12.40 6.52 15.09
CA ALA A 101 -11.32 7.50 14.99
C ALA A 101 -9.94 6.86 14.77
N GLU A 102 -9.66 5.73 15.42
CA GLU A 102 -8.41 4.98 15.25
C GLU A 102 -8.27 4.44 13.83
N LEU A 103 -9.37 4.01 13.22
CA LEU A 103 -9.37 3.48 11.86
C LEU A 103 -9.28 4.62 10.83
N ALA A 104 -9.92 5.76 11.11
CA ALA A 104 -9.75 6.98 10.33
C ALA A 104 -8.29 7.45 10.32
N GLU A 105 -7.65 7.48 11.48
CA GLU A 105 -6.22 7.77 11.62
C GLU A 105 -5.36 6.77 10.85
N PHE A 106 -5.66 5.48 10.97
CA PHE A 106 -4.93 4.45 10.23
C PHE A 106 -5.02 4.66 8.71
N TYR A 107 -6.21 4.93 8.17
CA TYR A 107 -6.37 5.18 6.74
C TYR A 107 -5.68 6.46 6.28
N SER A 108 -5.65 7.49 7.12
CA SER A 108 -4.94 8.75 6.82
C SER A 108 -3.45 8.51 6.62
N HIS A 109 -2.83 7.61 7.39
CA HIS A 109 -1.41 7.25 7.25
C HIS A 109 -1.13 6.33 6.07
N VAL A 110 -1.94 5.28 5.89
CA VAL A 110 -1.76 4.29 4.81
C VAL A 110 -1.98 4.91 3.42
N CYS A 111 -2.87 5.89 3.31
CA CYS A 111 -3.12 6.55 2.04
C CYS A 111 -1.93 7.41 1.60
N PRO A 112 -1.33 7.16 0.41
CA PRO A 112 -0.24 7.99 -0.07
C PRO A 112 -0.70 9.35 -0.60
N ALA A 113 -2.00 9.54 -0.82
CA ALA A 113 -2.55 10.64 -1.61
C ALA A 113 -3.48 11.59 -0.85
N GLY A 114 -3.63 11.43 0.48
CA GLY A 114 -4.54 12.30 1.25
C GLY A 114 -6.00 12.16 0.82
N VAL A 115 -6.40 10.96 0.43
CA VAL A 115 -7.81 10.63 0.16
C VAL A 115 -8.58 10.51 1.47
N TYR A 116 -7.95 9.96 2.50
CA TYR A 116 -8.54 9.79 3.82
C TYR A 116 -7.89 10.77 4.76
N GLU A 117 -8.69 11.60 5.42
CA GLU A 117 -8.26 12.56 6.43
C GLU A 117 -9.02 12.29 7.73
N ASN A 118 -8.32 12.41 8.86
CA ASN A 118 -8.93 12.35 10.18
C ASN A 118 -9.16 13.78 10.66
N VAL A 119 -10.41 14.21 10.69
CA VAL A 119 -10.82 15.53 11.17
C VAL A 119 -11.62 15.33 12.45
N ASP A 120 -11.02 15.69 13.60
CA ASP A 120 -11.62 15.57 14.93
C ASP A 120 -12.20 14.17 15.25
N GLY A 121 -11.53 13.11 14.78
CA GLY A 121 -11.95 11.72 14.99
C GLY A 121 -12.93 11.19 13.93
N ALA A 122 -13.32 12.02 12.96
CA ALA A 122 -14.16 11.61 11.84
C ALA A 122 -13.34 11.41 10.56
N LEU A 123 -13.68 10.36 9.81
CA LEU A 123 -13.08 10.11 8.50
C LEU A 123 -13.70 11.03 7.44
N VAL A 124 -12.87 11.88 6.83
CA VAL A 124 -13.23 12.68 5.64
C VAL A 124 -12.60 12.03 4.41
N VAL A 125 -13.38 11.90 3.33
CA VAL A 125 -12.99 11.20 2.10
C VAL A 125 -12.91 12.16 0.91
N ASN A 126 -11.69 12.50 0.52
CA ASN A 126 -11.35 13.30 -0.65
C ASN A 126 -11.08 12.38 -1.86
N ALA A 127 -12.12 11.71 -2.37
CA ALA A 127 -12.03 10.76 -3.47
C ALA A 127 -11.30 11.27 -4.74
N PRO A 128 -11.42 12.56 -5.14
CA PRO A 128 -10.70 13.08 -6.30
C PRO A 128 -9.17 12.95 -6.20
N ASN A 129 -8.59 12.90 -5.00
CA ASN A 129 -7.14 12.75 -4.81
C ASN A 129 -6.62 11.34 -5.12
N CYS A 130 -7.48 10.35 -5.33
CA CYS A 130 -7.07 8.95 -5.46
C CYS A 130 -6.13 8.71 -6.65
N VAL A 131 -5.07 7.94 -6.41
CA VAL A 131 -4.03 7.56 -7.40
C VAL A 131 -4.03 6.07 -7.75
N ASP A 132 -5.11 5.34 -7.42
CA ASP A 132 -5.30 3.91 -7.73
C ASP A 132 -4.25 2.93 -7.18
N CYS A 133 -3.58 3.28 -6.08
CA CYS A 133 -2.58 2.39 -5.48
C CYS A 133 -3.15 1.08 -4.90
N LYS A 134 -4.48 0.98 -4.69
CA LYS A 134 -5.18 -0.14 -4.02
C LYS A 134 -4.72 -0.45 -2.58
N ALA A 135 -3.91 0.41 -1.94
CA ALA A 135 -3.35 0.13 -0.63
C ALA A 135 -4.41 -0.11 0.45
N THR A 136 -5.49 0.69 0.46
CA THR A 136 -6.57 0.56 1.44
C THR A 136 -7.60 -0.51 1.06
N ASP A 137 -7.64 -0.95 -0.19
CA ASP A 137 -8.59 -1.97 -0.69
C ASP A 137 -8.43 -3.33 0.01
N VAL A 138 -7.20 -3.64 0.40
CA VAL A 138 -6.88 -4.85 1.17
C VAL A 138 -7.33 -4.73 2.63
N LEU A 139 -7.52 -3.52 3.16
CA LEU A 139 -7.63 -3.23 4.59
C LEU A 139 -9.01 -2.70 5.03
N GLY A 140 -9.91 -2.40 4.10
CA GLY A 140 -11.29 -2.03 4.43
C GLY A 140 -12.01 -1.35 3.28
N PRO A 141 -11.69 -0.08 2.93
CA PRO A 141 -12.38 0.67 1.90
C PRO A 141 -12.24 -0.02 0.55
N ARG A 142 -13.35 -0.40 -0.07
CA ARG A 142 -13.32 -1.08 -1.36
C ARG A 142 -13.08 -0.07 -2.48
N TRP A 143 -12.17 -0.42 -3.37
CA TRP A 143 -11.94 0.34 -4.59
C TRP A 143 -12.77 -0.23 -5.73
N THR A 144 -13.39 0.65 -6.50
CA THR A 144 -14.07 0.31 -7.77
C THR A 144 -13.48 1.13 -8.92
N PRO A 145 -13.60 0.67 -10.18
CA PRO A 145 -13.22 1.48 -11.32
C PRO A 145 -14.04 2.77 -11.39
N ARG A 146 -13.38 3.90 -11.63
CA ARG A 146 -14.02 5.22 -11.83
C ARG A 146 -14.27 5.53 -13.30
N GLU A 147 -14.86 6.70 -13.57
CA GLU A 147 -15.03 7.26 -14.91
C GLU A 147 -13.71 7.31 -15.71
N GLY A 148 -13.76 6.86 -16.96
CA GLY A 148 -12.59 6.81 -17.85
C GLY A 148 -11.99 8.20 -18.12
N GLY A 149 -10.66 8.29 -18.10
CA GLY A 149 -9.94 9.56 -18.31
C GLY A 149 -9.68 10.37 -17.04
N SER A 150 -10.31 10.01 -15.92
CA SER A 150 -9.99 10.58 -14.59
C SER A 150 -8.78 9.90 -13.97
N GLY A 151 -8.11 10.58 -13.03
CA GLY A 151 -7.00 10.03 -12.22
C GLY A 151 -5.61 10.53 -12.58
N PRO A 152 -4.55 9.86 -12.09
CA PRO A 152 -3.17 10.26 -12.31
C PRO A 152 -2.77 10.17 -13.79
N LYS A 153 -1.99 11.15 -14.26
CA LYS A 153 -1.45 11.24 -15.63
C LYS A 153 0.06 11.14 -15.60
N TYR A 154 0.56 9.95 -15.25
CA TYR A 154 1.99 9.67 -15.23
C TYR A 154 2.57 9.74 -16.65
N GLN A 155 3.50 10.69 -16.89
CA GLN A 155 4.19 10.81 -18.18
C GLN A 155 5.46 9.96 -18.26
N LYS A 156 6.17 9.82 -17.13
CA LYS A 156 7.32 8.95 -16.93
C LYS A 156 7.27 8.47 -15.47
N LEU A 157 7.29 7.15 -15.28
CA LEU A 157 7.37 6.50 -13.97
C LEU A 157 8.83 6.35 -13.55
#